data_AF-A0A933N1M8-F1
#
_entry.id   AF-A0A933N1M8-F1
#
_cell.length_a   1.000
_cell.length_b   1.000
_cell.length_c   1.000
_cell.angle_alpha   90.00
_cell.angle_beta   90.00
_cell.angle_gamma   90.00
#
_symmetry.space_group_name_H-M   'P 1'
#
loop_
_entity.id
_entity.type
_entity.pdbx_description
1 polymer ?
#
loop_
_entity_poly.entity_id
_entity_poly.type
_entity_poly.pdbx_seq_one_letter_code
_entity_poly.pdbx_strand_id
1 'polypeptide(L)'
;MKRRKYFAIGIVAALWALAACARVPVPTADQPTFTPSPLATLASVVATPMPSAAIPTSTVLPTGTPTSVSVTAIPTRAIMPSSSPTPILTPIAFDRNPRAILVEADVTGGSNPAPRDMHVPLFRLYADGFVLLAGERAPLTTGLDAAARVGYLSETDIQSLLAYLRDGGFNSLNAYYEPRPAPKDAPTAQITVYLNKTKTVRVFAPDSPTTPKPFSDALARITQTVPSELTTFVPTDGYLIASAAGSTSDHRANSDLVEWGNNVGVRLADAMDGVTVSGSAFSNAAALIGRAWPKSLFREGNSVYRVRLASNLPRAVHLTDWIGTILEAPREFDRRAFDLVGYYRGANLFGEARGNPPTRGDWVLVDDSGAIYVSGIAPQGFDPSSRVDAWNVVRVRAVVVYVRSGTSYLEARSVDASSSHLSANPIIISNAQAAIAAVKSRFPEMGKIKPAGAGMIGASTDIKVVERADGWDLAFWEGWGDCPAGCINHRYSYFSVKKDGRLQKAGEYSRIYNATGNSFDTTGAPLWGVPK
;
A
#
# COMPACT_ATOMS: atom_id res chain seq x y z
N MET A 1 47.04 18.26 61.69
CA MET A 1 46.28 17.63 60.58
C MET A 1 44.82 18.07 60.74
N LYS A 2 44.27 19.09 60.06
CA LYS A 2 43.92 19.25 58.62
C LYS A 2 43.17 17.99 58.12
N ARG A 3 41.87 17.99 57.75
CA ARG A 3 41.07 18.97 56.98
C ARG A 3 39.60 19.04 57.44
N ARG A 4 39.02 20.22 57.21
CA ARG A 4 37.63 20.65 57.42
C ARG A 4 37.02 20.97 56.04
N LYS A 5 35.69 20.84 55.95
CA LYS A 5 34.72 21.67 55.19
C LYS A 5 34.92 21.79 53.68
N TYR A 6 33.96 21.32 52.87
CA TYR A 6 33.39 21.97 51.67
C TYR A 6 32.36 21.01 51.04
N PHE A 7 31.09 21.06 51.47
CA PHE A 7 29.99 20.40 50.76
C PHE A 7 28.63 21.02 51.18
N ALA A 8 28.48 22.33 51.02
CA ALA A 8 27.21 23.02 51.32
C ALA A 8 27.11 24.41 50.66
N ILE A 9 27.50 24.57 49.39
CA ILE A 9 27.18 25.77 48.60
C ILE A 9 26.99 25.32 47.15
N GLY A 10 25.77 24.96 46.76
CA GLY A 10 25.47 24.54 45.39
C GLY A 10 24.00 24.46 45.00
N ILE A 11 23.05 24.76 45.90
CA ILE A 11 21.61 24.58 45.63
C ILE A 11 20.82 25.91 45.68
N VAL A 12 21.40 27.02 46.15
CA VAL A 12 20.66 28.30 46.26
C VAL A 12 20.71 29.16 44.99
N ALA A 13 21.61 28.88 44.04
CA ALA A 13 21.74 29.69 42.81
C ALA A 13 20.78 29.30 41.67
N ALA A 14 20.14 28.13 41.73
CA ALA A 14 19.24 27.66 40.66
C ALA A 14 17.77 28.13 40.82
N LEU A 15 17.40 28.69 41.97
CA LEU A 15 16.02 29.11 42.28
C LEU A 15 15.74 30.61 42.04
N TRP A 16 16.75 31.42 41.73
CA TRP A 16 16.58 32.84 41.40
C TRP A 16 16.52 33.15 39.89
N ALA A 17 16.81 32.18 39.02
CA ALA A 17 16.77 32.36 37.56
C ALA A 17 15.37 32.13 36.93
N LEU A 18 14.34 31.81 37.73
CA LEU A 18 12.99 31.45 37.25
C LEU A 18 11.91 32.51 37.54
N ALA A 19 12.26 33.67 38.09
CA ALA A 19 11.28 34.70 38.50
C ALA A 19 11.33 36.02 37.69
N ALA A 20 11.99 36.04 36.52
CA ALA A 20 12.10 37.24 35.68
C ALA A 20 11.71 36.99 34.21
N CYS A 21 10.48 36.54 33.99
CA CYS A 21 9.81 36.67 32.69
C CYS A 21 8.51 37.48 32.88
N ALA A 22 8.68 38.80 32.97
CA ALA A 22 7.57 39.73 32.87
C ALA A 22 7.01 39.73 31.45
N ARG A 23 5.68 39.72 31.36
CA ARG A 23 4.88 39.68 30.12
C ARG A 23 5.21 40.88 29.22
N VAL A 24 5.71 40.60 28.02
CA VAL A 24 5.72 41.56 26.91
C VAL A 24 4.30 41.66 26.36
N PRO A 25 3.70 42.86 26.23
CA PRO A 25 2.39 43.00 25.59
C PRO A 25 2.50 42.65 24.10
N VAL A 26 1.59 41.77 23.66
CA VAL A 26 1.41 41.40 22.25
C VAL A 26 0.95 42.65 21.48
N PRO A 27 1.63 43.06 20.40
CA PRO A 27 1.12 44.12 19.54
C PRO A 27 -0.12 43.60 18.79
N THR A 28 -1.23 44.30 18.96
CA THR A 28 -2.46 44.10 18.20
C THR A 28 -2.15 44.36 16.73
N ALA A 29 -2.17 43.32 15.90
CA ALA A 29 -2.09 43.47 14.45
C ALA A 29 -3.42 44.01 13.92
N ASP A 30 -3.36 45.16 13.25
CA ASP A 30 -4.49 45.70 12.50
C ASP A 30 -4.92 44.71 11.42
N GLN A 31 -6.24 44.47 11.34
CA GLN A 31 -6.82 43.65 10.30
C GLN A 31 -6.75 44.38 8.95
N PRO A 32 -6.25 43.73 7.87
CA PRO A 32 -6.36 44.29 6.53
C PRO A 32 -7.82 44.22 6.06
N THR A 33 -8.38 45.39 5.80
CA THR A 33 -9.67 45.57 5.11
C THR A 33 -9.54 45.05 3.67
N PHE A 34 -10.19 43.93 3.37
CA PHE A 34 -10.32 43.44 2.00
C PHE A 34 -11.44 44.20 1.28
N THR A 35 -11.06 45.12 0.39
CA THR A 35 -11.94 45.62 -0.67
C THR A 35 -11.98 44.63 -1.84
N PRO A 36 -13.17 44.15 -2.27
CA PRO A 36 -13.28 43.30 -3.44
C PRO A 36 -13.09 44.11 -4.73
N SER A 37 -12.08 43.76 -5.52
CA SER A 37 -11.96 44.22 -6.91
C SER A 37 -12.86 43.39 -7.83
N PRO A 38 -13.52 44.01 -8.84
CA PRO A 38 -14.47 43.32 -9.71
C PRO A 38 -13.79 42.37 -10.68
N LEU A 39 -14.47 41.24 -10.95
CA LEU A 39 -14.08 40.23 -11.94
C LEU A 39 -13.88 40.85 -13.33
N ALA A 40 -12.71 40.60 -13.92
CA ALA A 40 -12.47 40.80 -15.34
C ALA A 40 -13.01 39.60 -16.14
N THR A 41 -13.99 39.85 -16.99
CA THR A 41 -14.54 38.91 -17.96
C THR A 41 -13.52 38.69 -19.08
N LEU A 42 -12.91 37.51 -19.15
CA LEU A 42 -12.11 37.08 -20.30
C LEU A 42 -12.96 36.23 -21.24
N ALA A 43 -13.19 36.73 -22.45
CA ALA A 43 -13.84 36.04 -23.54
C ALA A 43 -12.92 34.93 -24.10
N SER A 44 -13.42 33.70 -24.18
CA SER A 44 -12.77 32.59 -24.88
C SER A 44 -12.78 32.80 -26.39
N VAL A 45 -11.60 32.93 -26.98
CA VAL A 45 -11.40 32.76 -28.43
C VAL A 45 -11.19 31.27 -28.69
N VAL A 46 -12.16 30.65 -29.38
CA VAL A 46 -12.08 29.28 -29.87
C VAL A 46 -11.16 29.27 -31.10
N ALA A 47 -10.01 28.63 -31.00
CA ALA A 47 -9.14 28.34 -32.14
C ALA A 47 -9.53 27.00 -32.76
N THR A 48 -9.91 27.04 -34.04
CA THR A 48 -10.19 25.90 -34.91
C THR A 48 -8.91 25.10 -35.22
N PRO A 49 -8.92 23.76 -35.17
CA PRO A 49 -7.76 22.97 -35.55
C PRO A 49 -7.63 22.87 -37.09
N MET A 50 -6.41 23.09 -37.57
CA MET A 50 -5.99 22.87 -38.96
C MET A 50 -5.78 21.36 -39.23
N PRO A 51 -6.13 20.84 -40.42
CA PRO A 51 -5.97 19.43 -40.75
C PRO A 51 -4.50 19.08 -41.04
N SER A 52 -4.03 17.97 -40.44
CA SER A 52 -2.69 17.42 -40.65
C SER A 52 -2.65 16.59 -41.93
N ALA A 53 -1.62 16.83 -42.75
CA ALA A 53 -1.41 16.19 -44.04
C ALA A 53 -0.99 14.72 -43.91
N ALA A 54 -1.53 13.88 -44.79
CA ALA A 54 -1.24 12.45 -44.88
C ALA A 54 0.18 12.17 -45.42
N ILE A 55 0.87 11.22 -44.78
CA ILE A 55 2.17 10.69 -45.21
C ILE A 55 1.92 9.42 -46.04
N PRO A 56 2.61 9.20 -47.19
CA PRO A 56 2.39 8.04 -48.05
C PRO A 56 2.92 6.74 -47.44
N THR A 57 2.14 5.68 -47.59
CA THR A 57 2.45 4.30 -47.19
C THR A 57 3.29 3.62 -48.28
N SER A 58 4.53 3.23 -47.98
CA SER A 58 5.32 2.35 -48.85
C SER A 58 4.93 0.89 -48.64
N THR A 59 4.43 0.26 -49.71
CA THR A 59 4.18 -1.17 -49.81
C THR A 59 5.49 -1.91 -50.06
N VAL A 60 5.88 -2.81 -49.15
CA VAL A 60 6.97 -3.78 -49.36
C VAL A 60 6.36 -5.19 -49.41
N LEU A 61 6.55 -5.86 -50.55
CA LEU A 61 6.21 -7.26 -50.79
C LEU A 61 7.32 -8.16 -50.21
N PRO A 62 6.99 -9.26 -49.50
CA PRO A 62 7.92 -10.37 -49.38
C PRO A 62 7.46 -11.57 -50.19
N THR A 63 8.25 -11.92 -51.21
CA THR A 63 8.23 -13.22 -51.88
C THR A 63 9.28 -14.10 -51.20
N GLY A 64 8.85 -15.23 -50.64
CA GLY A 64 9.74 -16.23 -50.06
C GLY A 64 8.99 -17.49 -49.67
N THR A 65 8.86 -18.41 -50.62
CA THR A 65 8.29 -19.75 -50.44
C THR A 65 9.16 -20.58 -49.48
N PRO A 66 8.64 -21.14 -48.37
CA PRO A 66 9.41 -22.06 -47.54
C PRO A 66 9.38 -23.47 -48.14
N THR A 67 10.58 -24.02 -48.38
CA THR A 67 10.81 -25.42 -48.70
C THR A 67 10.46 -26.29 -47.49
N SER A 68 9.48 -27.19 -47.65
CA SER A 68 9.13 -28.20 -46.66
C SER A 68 10.21 -29.28 -46.58
N VAL A 69 10.89 -29.37 -45.43
CA VAL A 69 11.76 -30.50 -45.10
C VAL A 69 10.96 -31.48 -44.26
N SER A 70 10.70 -32.67 -44.80
CA SER A 70 10.05 -33.76 -44.08
C SER A 70 11.00 -34.33 -43.02
N VAL A 71 10.70 -34.06 -41.74
CA VAL A 71 11.40 -34.69 -40.61
C VAL A 71 10.62 -35.93 -40.19
N THR A 72 11.26 -37.09 -40.31
CA THR A 72 10.76 -38.39 -39.83
C THR A 72 10.51 -38.34 -38.33
N ALA A 73 9.27 -38.61 -37.90
CA ALA A 73 8.87 -38.60 -36.50
C ALA A 73 9.54 -39.74 -35.71
N ILE A 74 10.31 -39.38 -34.68
CA ILE A 74 10.80 -40.31 -33.65
C ILE A 74 9.66 -40.51 -32.64
N PRO A 75 9.31 -41.76 -32.27
CA PRO A 75 8.22 -42.02 -31.33
C PRO A 75 8.52 -41.40 -29.96
N THR A 76 7.75 -40.38 -29.58
CA THR A 76 7.79 -39.74 -28.26
C THR A 76 7.24 -40.70 -27.23
N ARG A 77 8.12 -41.24 -26.38
CA ARG A 77 7.75 -42.05 -25.21
C ARG A 77 6.93 -41.17 -24.25
N ALA A 78 5.69 -41.57 -23.96
CA ALA A 78 4.82 -40.87 -23.02
C ALA A 78 5.47 -40.83 -21.62
N ILE A 79 5.97 -39.66 -21.22
CA ILE A 79 6.41 -39.39 -19.87
C ILE A 79 5.14 -39.14 -19.05
N MET A 80 4.78 -40.09 -18.19
CA MET A 80 3.67 -39.88 -17.24
C MET A 80 4.04 -38.72 -16.30
N PRO A 81 3.13 -37.77 -16.02
CA PRO A 81 3.40 -36.71 -15.06
C PRO A 81 3.59 -37.34 -13.68
N SER A 82 4.83 -37.34 -13.20
CA SER A 82 5.17 -37.71 -11.82
C SER A 82 4.55 -36.66 -10.90
N SER A 83 3.41 -36.99 -10.28
CA SER A 83 2.79 -36.19 -9.23
C SER A 83 3.59 -36.36 -7.93
N SER A 84 4.71 -35.67 -7.82
CA SER A 84 5.40 -35.56 -6.54
C SER A 84 4.49 -34.79 -5.56
N PRO A 85 4.17 -35.35 -4.39
CA PRO A 85 3.31 -34.69 -3.41
C PRO A 85 3.91 -33.35 -3.01
N THR A 86 3.14 -32.27 -3.13
CA THR A 86 3.55 -30.94 -2.66
C THR A 86 3.74 -31.02 -1.15
N PRO A 87 4.91 -30.66 -0.60
CA PRO A 87 5.13 -30.69 0.84
C PRO A 87 4.10 -29.78 1.53
N ILE A 88 3.46 -30.30 2.59
CA ILE A 88 2.56 -29.52 3.42
C ILE A 88 3.40 -28.48 4.16
N LEU A 89 3.30 -27.22 3.77
CA LEU A 89 3.98 -26.11 4.44
C LEU A 89 3.23 -25.79 5.74
N THR A 90 3.93 -25.89 6.88
CA THR A 90 3.43 -25.34 8.15
C THR A 90 3.27 -23.83 8.00
N PRO A 91 2.04 -23.27 8.11
CA PRO A 91 1.80 -21.85 7.92
C PRO A 91 2.61 -21.01 8.92
N ILE A 92 3.26 -19.96 8.43
CA ILE A 92 3.98 -18.98 9.25
C ILE A 92 2.97 -17.90 9.63
N ALA A 93 2.80 -17.68 10.93
CA ALA A 93 2.00 -16.57 11.43
C ALA A 93 2.72 -15.23 11.19
N PHE A 94 1.99 -14.25 10.67
CA PHE A 94 2.43 -12.88 10.51
C PHE A 94 1.27 -11.91 10.81
N ASP A 95 1.61 -10.67 11.13
CA ASP A 95 0.61 -9.61 11.35
C ASP A 95 -0.15 -9.35 10.05
N ARG A 96 -1.48 -9.45 10.05
CA ARG A 96 -2.31 -9.23 8.84
C ARG A 96 -2.64 -7.75 8.59
N ASN A 97 -2.05 -6.82 9.34
CA ASN A 97 -2.16 -5.40 9.08
C ASN A 97 -1.59 -5.07 7.68
N PRO A 98 -2.36 -4.49 6.74
CA PRO A 98 -1.89 -4.20 5.38
C PRO A 98 -0.76 -3.17 5.28
N ARG A 99 -0.37 -2.50 6.38
CA ARG A 99 0.88 -1.71 6.44
C ARG A 99 2.06 -2.45 7.00
N ALA A 100 1.84 -3.57 7.70
CA ALA A 100 2.94 -4.37 8.20
C ALA A 100 3.73 -4.81 6.97
N ILE A 101 4.90 -4.20 6.80
CA ILE A 101 5.89 -4.71 5.88
C ILE A 101 6.24 -6.08 6.42
N LEU A 102 6.26 -7.10 5.56
CA LEU A 102 6.72 -8.44 5.91
C LEU A 102 8.16 -8.64 5.48
N VAL A 103 8.48 -8.17 4.27
CA VAL A 103 9.79 -8.32 3.65
C VAL A 103 10.13 -7.03 2.91
N GLU A 104 11.30 -6.49 3.16
CA GLU A 104 11.90 -5.43 2.38
C GLU A 104 13.29 -5.88 1.93
N ALA A 105 13.57 -5.78 0.64
CA ALA A 105 14.91 -5.94 0.10
C ALA A 105 15.31 -4.68 -0.63
N ASP A 106 16.53 -4.24 -0.37
CA ASP A 106 17.02 -2.96 -0.84
C ASP A 106 18.52 -2.97 -1.15
N VAL A 107 18.95 -2.06 -2.02
CA VAL A 107 20.36 -1.83 -2.35
C VAL A 107 20.63 -0.32 -2.36
N THR A 108 21.61 0.10 -1.56
CA THR A 108 22.00 1.52 -1.43
C THR A 108 23.51 1.70 -1.57
N GLY A 109 23.98 2.91 -1.82
CA GLY A 109 25.42 3.18 -1.97
C GLY A 109 25.92 2.97 -3.39
N GLY A 110 27.20 2.63 -3.53
CA GLY A 110 27.89 2.57 -4.82
C GLY A 110 28.50 3.90 -5.25
N SER A 111 29.05 3.95 -6.46
CA SER A 111 29.70 5.14 -7.01
C SER A 111 28.77 6.36 -7.19
N ASN A 112 27.45 6.15 -7.17
CA ASN A 112 26.43 7.18 -7.29
C ASN A 112 25.22 6.84 -6.40
N PRO A 113 25.22 7.17 -5.10
CA PRO A 113 24.09 6.85 -4.22
C PRO A 113 22.90 7.77 -4.52
N ALA A 114 21.76 7.18 -4.89
CA ALA A 114 20.48 7.88 -4.92
C ALA A 114 20.17 8.49 -3.53
N PRO A 115 19.47 9.64 -3.45
CA PRO A 115 18.96 10.13 -2.18
C PRO A 115 17.99 9.10 -1.63
N ARG A 116 18.17 8.67 -0.38
CA ARG A 116 17.29 7.67 0.28
C ARG A 116 15.80 8.00 0.14
N ASP A 117 15.47 9.29 0.16
CA ASP A 117 14.09 9.77 0.17
C ASP A 117 13.40 9.66 -1.21
N MET A 118 14.17 9.40 -2.27
CA MET A 118 13.69 9.21 -3.64
C MET A 118 13.83 7.76 -4.11
N HIS A 119 14.15 6.88 -3.18
CA HIS A 119 14.52 5.51 -3.49
C HIS A 119 13.29 4.60 -3.46
N VAL A 120 13.02 3.94 -4.58
CA VAL A 120 12.08 2.81 -4.64
C VAL A 120 12.86 1.56 -4.23
N PRO A 121 12.45 0.84 -3.16
CA PRO A 121 13.13 -0.38 -2.76
C PRO A 121 13.09 -1.40 -3.89
N LEU A 122 14.10 -2.27 -3.99
CA LEU A 122 14.07 -3.36 -4.97
C LEU A 122 12.82 -4.21 -4.83
N PHE A 123 12.41 -4.47 -3.59
CA PHE A 123 11.21 -5.21 -3.26
C PHE A 123 10.70 -4.78 -1.89
N ARG A 124 9.39 -4.56 -1.78
CA ARG A 124 8.69 -4.43 -0.50
C ARG A 124 7.37 -5.17 -0.56
N LEU A 125 7.19 -6.15 0.31
CA LEU A 125 5.97 -6.90 0.52
C LEU A 125 5.29 -6.45 1.81
N TYR A 126 4.00 -6.14 1.70
CA TYR A 126 3.12 -5.86 2.83
C TYR A 126 2.26 -7.09 3.17
N ALA A 127 1.70 -7.12 4.37
CA ALA A 127 1.10 -8.35 4.89
C ALA A 127 -0.20 -8.81 4.23
N ASP A 128 -0.89 -7.93 3.54
CA ASP A 128 -2.05 -8.30 2.74
C ASP A 128 -1.68 -8.69 1.30
N GLY A 129 -0.39 -8.88 1.04
CA GLY A 129 0.13 -9.34 -0.25
C GLY A 129 0.54 -8.24 -1.20
N PHE A 130 0.29 -6.96 -0.90
CA PHE A 130 0.75 -5.91 -1.80
C PHE A 130 2.26 -5.88 -1.93
N VAL A 131 2.73 -5.79 -3.16
CA VAL A 131 4.14 -5.72 -3.51
C VAL A 131 4.42 -4.42 -4.24
N LEU A 132 5.49 -3.75 -3.81
CA LEU A 132 6.14 -2.64 -4.49
C LEU A 132 7.52 -3.09 -4.97
N LEU A 133 7.81 -2.91 -6.25
CA LEU A 133 9.05 -3.30 -6.91
C LEU A 133 9.66 -2.10 -7.64
N ALA A 134 10.98 -2.00 -7.65
CA ALA A 134 11.68 -1.16 -8.62
C ALA A 134 11.60 -1.80 -10.02
N GLY A 135 11.30 -1.02 -11.06
CA GLY A 135 11.25 -1.51 -12.45
C GLY A 135 12.62 -1.79 -13.06
N GLU A 136 12.67 -2.69 -14.06
CA GLU A 136 13.89 -3.19 -14.74
C GLU A 136 14.76 -2.11 -15.41
N ARG A 137 14.22 -0.91 -15.65
CA ARG A 137 14.91 0.19 -16.35
C ARG A 137 15.40 1.31 -15.43
N ALA A 138 15.27 1.18 -14.11
CA ALA A 138 15.96 2.09 -13.22
C ALA A 138 17.45 1.74 -13.26
N PRO A 139 18.36 2.65 -13.68
CA PRO A 139 19.73 2.53 -13.20
C PRO A 139 19.64 2.46 -11.68
N LEU A 140 20.22 1.43 -11.05
CA LEU A 140 20.26 1.23 -9.60
C LEU A 140 20.78 2.47 -8.83
N THR A 141 21.34 3.44 -9.54
CA THR A 141 22.03 4.62 -9.04
C THR A 141 21.16 5.88 -8.91
N THR A 142 19.96 5.96 -9.48
CA THR A 142 19.16 7.20 -9.37
C THR A 142 17.92 7.06 -8.50
N GLY A 143 17.18 5.94 -8.53
CA GLY A 143 15.88 5.80 -7.81
C GLY A 143 14.75 6.72 -8.35
N LEU A 144 15.14 7.86 -8.92
CA LEU A 144 14.35 8.92 -9.55
C LEU A 144 13.63 8.47 -10.82
N ASP A 145 14.26 7.58 -11.59
CA ASP A 145 13.74 7.11 -12.88
C ASP A 145 13.13 5.71 -12.78
N ALA A 146 13.11 5.12 -11.58
CA ALA A 146 12.51 3.82 -11.36
C ALA A 146 11.00 3.93 -11.52
N ALA A 147 10.49 3.47 -12.67
CA ALA A 147 9.09 3.12 -12.78
C ALA A 147 8.79 2.10 -11.68
N ALA A 148 8.11 2.54 -10.62
CA ALA A 148 7.65 1.64 -9.58
C ALA A 148 6.66 0.67 -10.23
N ARG A 149 6.69 -0.59 -9.79
CA ARG A 149 5.72 -1.59 -10.22
C ARG A 149 5.00 -2.11 -9.00
N VAL A 150 3.71 -2.36 -9.14
CA VAL A 150 2.85 -2.80 -8.05
C VAL A 150 1.97 -3.97 -8.43
N GLY A 151 1.78 -4.88 -7.49
CA GLY A 151 0.92 -6.05 -7.67
C GLY A 151 0.58 -6.67 -6.33
N TYR A 152 -0.05 -7.84 -6.35
CA TYR A 152 -0.41 -8.60 -5.16
C TYR A 152 0.08 -10.04 -5.25
N LEU A 153 0.67 -10.52 -4.16
CA LEU A 153 0.92 -11.94 -3.94
C LEU A 153 -0.28 -12.59 -3.29
N SER A 154 -0.57 -13.82 -3.68
CA SER A 154 -1.55 -14.64 -2.95
C SER A 154 -1.01 -15.01 -1.56
N GLU A 155 -1.89 -15.35 -0.61
CA GLU A 155 -1.45 -15.83 0.70
C GLU A 155 -0.53 -17.07 0.57
N THR A 156 -0.77 -17.94 -0.42
CA THR A 156 0.10 -19.08 -0.73
C THR A 156 1.50 -18.65 -1.15
N ASP A 157 1.61 -17.61 -1.99
CA ASP A 157 2.92 -17.09 -2.44
C ASP A 157 3.67 -16.41 -1.28
N ILE A 158 2.96 -15.66 -0.43
CA ILE A 158 3.54 -15.08 0.80
C ILE A 158 4.09 -16.19 1.70
N GLN A 159 3.29 -17.23 1.97
CA GLN A 159 3.72 -18.36 2.80
C GLN A 159 4.91 -19.11 2.18
N SER A 160 4.92 -19.28 0.85
CA SER A 160 6.04 -19.88 0.13
C SER A 160 7.32 -19.06 0.27
N LEU A 161 7.24 -17.74 0.11
CA LEU A 161 8.38 -16.83 0.28
C LEU A 161 8.92 -16.85 1.71
N LEU A 162 8.04 -16.73 2.71
CA LEU A 162 8.44 -16.74 4.12
C LEU A 162 9.04 -18.09 4.53
N ALA A 163 8.48 -19.21 4.06
CA ALA A 163 9.02 -20.54 4.30
C ALA A 163 10.42 -20.69 3.68
N TYR A 164 10.62 -20.20 2.44
CA TYR A 164 11.93 -20.20 1.80
C TYR A 164 12.97 -19.42 2.61
N LEU A 165 12.63 -18.23 3.10
CA LEU A 165 13.55 -17.42 3.92
C LEU A 165 13.90 -18.11 5.24
N ARG A 166 12.91 -18.73 5.89
CA ARG A 166 13.10 -19.51 7.13
C ARG A 166 14.02 -20.71 6.90
N ASP A 167 13.69 -21.53 5.90
CA ASP A 167 14.33 -22.83 5.66
C ASP A 167 15.67 -22.69 4.93
N GLY A 168 15.86 -21.59 4.20
CA GLY A 168 17.11 -21.21 3.54
C GLY A 168 18.20 -20.66 4.47
N GLY A 169 17.95 -20.58 5.78
CA GLY A 169 18.95 -20.19 6.78
C GLY A 169 19.17 -18.68 6.94
N PHE A 170 18.31 -17.83 6.35
CA PHE A 170 18.43 -16.36 6.46
C PHE A 170 18.42 -15.89 7.93
N ASN A 171 17.57 -16.50 8.77
CA ASN A 171 17.44 -16.12 10.17
C ASN A 171 18.70 -16.36 11.01
N SER A 172 19.58 -17.27 10.57
CA SER A 172 20.84 -17.63 11.22
C SER A 172 22.01 -16.73 10.83
N LEU A 173 21.83 -15.84 9.85
CA LEU A 173 22.88 -14.92 9.41
C LEU A 173 23.20 -13.87 10.49
N ASN A 174 24.43 -13.34 10.47
CA ASN A 174 24.78 -12.16 11.26
C ASN A 174 24.09 -10.91 10.70
N ALA A 175 24.01 -9.84 11.49
CA ALA A 175 23.34 -8.61 11.06
C ALA A 175 24.10 -7.84 9.97
N TYR A 176 25.43 -8.05 9.85
CA TYR A 176 26.29 -7.31 8.93
C TYR A 176 27.45 -8.16 8.41
N TYR A 177 27.77 -8.02 7.13
CA TYR A 177 28.91 -8.64 6.46
C TYR A 177 29.63 -7.60 5.60
N GLU A 178 30.96 -7.56 5.68
CA GLU A 178 31.81 -6.66 4.91
C GLU A 178 33.08 -7.40 4.45
N PRO A 179 33.38 -7.45 3.15
CA PRO A 179 34.63 -8.00 2.64
C PRO A 179 35.84 -7.23 3.17
N ARG A 180 36.97 -7.94 3.34
CA ARG A 180 38.25 -7.33 3.69
C ARG A 180 39.29 -7.66 2.61
N PRO A 181 39.86 -6.66 1.91
CA PRO A 181 39.60 -5.22 2.04
C PRO A 181 38.21 -4.81 1.48
N ALA A 182 37.63 -3.74 2.02
CA ALA A 182 36.34 -3.21 1.56
C ALA A 182 36.52 -2.47 0.22
N PRO A 183 35.80 -2.85 -0.85
CA PRO A 183 35.85 -2.12 -2.12
C PRO A 183 35.36 -0.68 -1.94
N LYS A 184 36.07 0.30 -2.51
CA LYS A 184 35.84 1.74 -2.23
C LYS A 184 34.47 2.26 -2.68
N ASP A 185 33.82 1.59 -3.63
CA ASP A 185 32.59 2.07 -4.27
C ASP A 185 31.54 0.96 -4.47
N ALA A 186 31.57 -0.08 -3.62
CA ALA A 186 30.58 -1.15 -3.69
C ALA A 186 29.24 -0.74 -3.05
N PRO A 187 28.10 -1.22 -3.56
CA PRO A 187 26.82 -1.01 -2.93
C PRO A 187 26.65 -1.88 -1.68
N THR A 188 25.72 -1.50 -0.81
CA THR A 188 25.25 -2.28 0.33
C THR A 188 23.85 -2.81 0.03
N ALA A 189 23.69 -4.12 0.02
CA ALA A 189 22.38 -4.76 0.01
C ALA A 189 21.86 -4.95 1.44
N GLN A 190 20.56 -4.81 1.62
CA GLN A 190 19.87 -5.06 2.88
C GLN A 190 18.62 -5.91 2.61
N ILE A 191 18.37 -6.88 3.48
CA ILE A 191 17.07 -7.55 3.59
C ILE A 191 16.57 -7.37 5.02
N THR A 192 15.34 -6.92 5.17
CA THR A 192 14.62 -6.87 6.44
C THR A 192 13.38 -7.75 6.38
N VAL A 193 13.26 -8.67 7.32
CA VAL A 193 12.07 -9.51 7.51
C VAL A 193 11.40 -9.14 8.82
N TYR A 194 10.13 -8.79 8.76
CA TYR A 194 9.31 -8.31 9.86
C TYR A 194 8.25 -9.37 10.18
N LEU A 195 8.56 -10.22 11.16
CA LEU A 195 7.62 -11.19 11.72
C LEU A 195 7.51 -10.92 13.22
N ASN A 196 7.29 -11.95 14.04
CA ASN A 196 7.30 -11.82 15.52
C ASN A 196 8.61 -11.20 16.07
N LYS A 197 9.72 -11.33 15.32
CA LYS A 197 10.97 -10.62 15.57
C LYS A 197 11.49 -10.07 14.25
N THR A 198 11.84 -8.78 14.23
CA THR A 198 12.47 -8.16 13.07
C THR A 198 13.89 -8.68 12.89
N LYS A 199 14.23 -9.12 11.69
CA LYS A 199 15.57 -9.56 11.30
C LYS A 199 16.05 -8.70 10.14
N THR A 200 17.13 -7.95 10.35
CA THR A 200 17.83 -7.22 9.29
C THR A 200 19.21 -7.83 9.07
N VAL A 201 19.53 -8.09 7.81
CA VAL A 201 20.87 -8.49 7.37
C VAL A 201 21.35 -7.52 6.31
N ARG A 202 22.56 -6.98 6.49
CA ARG A 202 23.23 -6.07 5.56
C ARG A 202 24.50 -6.71 5.03
N VAL A 203 24.73 -6.59 3.72
CA VAL A 203 25.94 -7.08 3.06
C VAL A 203 26.52 -5.95 2.22
N PHE A 204 27.74 -5.52 2.55
CA PHE A 204 28.53 -4.64 1.70
C PHE A 204 29.15 -5.44 0.55
N ALA A 205 29.05 -4.93 -0.67
CA ALA A 205 29.39 -5.63 -1.91
C ALA A 205 28.65 -6.98 -2.06
N PRO A 206 27.32 -6.98 -2.30
CA PRO A 206 26.53 -8.21 -2.39
C PRO A 206 27.04 -9.22 -3.43
N ASP A 207 27.74 -8.76 -4.47
CA ASP A 207 28.34 -9.60 -5.51
C ASP A 207 29.74 -10.14 -5.14
N SER A 208 30.23 -9.86 -3.93
CA SER A 208 31.51 -10.37 -3.45
C SER A 208 31.45 -11.90 -3.28
N PRO A 209 32.52 -12.65 -3.60
CA PRO A 209 32.64 -14.08 -3.29
C PRO A 209 32.51 -14.40 -1.78
N THR A 210 32.72 -13.40 -0.92
CA THR A 210 32.57 -13.54 0.54
C THR A 210 31.14 -13.36 1.03
N THR A 211 30.19 -13.01 0.15
CA THR A 211 28.78 -12.88 0.52
C THR A 211 28.23 -14.24 0.97
N PRO A 212 27.58 -14.33 2.14
CA PRO A 212 26.98 -15.58 2.58
C PRO A 212 25.96 -16.08 1.56
N LYS A 213 26.14 -17.32 1.09
CA LYS A 213 25.22 -17.94 0.12
C LYS A 213 23.73 -17.84 0.51
N PRO A 214 23.33 -18.06 1.78
CA PRO A 214 21.93 -17.86 2.20
C PRO A 214 21.39 -16.44 1.96
N PHE A 215 22.25 -15.41 2.04
CA PHE A 215 21.85 -14.03 1.75
C PHE A 215 21.64 -13.83 0.25
N SER A 216 22.57 -14.27 -0.60
CA SER A 216 22.44 -14.16 -2.05
C SER A 216 21.22 -14.92 -2.57
N ASP A 217 21.00 -16.15 -2.06
CA ASP A 217 19.85 -16.98 -2.42
C ASP A 217 18.53 -16.31 -1.98
N ALA A 218 18.48 -15.73 -0.76
CA ALA A 218 17.33 -14.98 -0.27
C ALA A 218 17.05 -13.73 -1.12
N LEU A 219 18.07 -12.92 -1.43
CA LEU A 219 17.94 -11.72 -2.26
C LEU A 219 17.41 -12.09 -3.64
N ALA A 220 17.98 -13.12 -4.28
CA ALA A 220 17.54 -13.60 -5.58
C ALA A 220 16.10 -14.10 -5.55
N ARG A 221 15.72 -14.89 -4.52
CA ARG A 221 14.33 -15.35 -4.38
C ARG A 221 13.35 -14.20 -4.23
N ILE A 222 13.68 -13.20 -3.39
CA ILE A 222 12.83 -12.04 -3.15
C ILE A 222 12.64 -11.25 -4.46
N THR A 223 13.72 -10.92 -5.16
CA THR A 223 13.64 -10.11 -6.39
C THR A 223 13.03 -10.87 -7.58
N GLN A 224 13.07 -12.20 -7.58
CA GLN A 224 12.37 -13.06 -8.55
C GLN A 224 10.90 -13.31 -8.18
N THR A 225 10.44 -12.88 -6.99
CA THR A 225 9.04 -13.04 -6.59
C THR A 225 8.21 -11.94 -7.24
N VAL A 226 7.68 -12.24 -8.42
CA VAL A 226 6.91 -11.29 -9.24
C VAL A 226 5.42 -11.65 -9.16
N PRO A 227 4.54 -10.72 -8.73
CA PRO A 227 3.09 -10.90 -8.82
C PRO A 227 2.63 -11.22 -10.25
N SER A 228 1.61 -12.06 -10.40
CA SER A 228 1.02 -12.37 -11.72
C SER A 228 0.42 -11.14 -12.41
N GLU A 229 -0.07 -10.18 -11.63
CA GLU A 229 -0.69 -8.94 -12.10
C GLU A 229 0.15 -7.73 -11.70
N LEU A 230 1.28 -7.55 -12.39
CA LEU A 230 2.20 -6.46 -12.11
C LEU A 230 1.91 -5.25 -13.01
N THR A 231 1.54 -4.12 -12.41
CA THR A 231 1.22 -2.86 -13.10
C THR A 231 2.30 -1.82 -12.85
N THR A 232 2.54 -0.95 -13.83
CA THR A 232 3.44 0.20 -13.64
C THR A 232 2.72 1.28 -12.84
N PHE A 233 3.35 1.74 -11.77
CA PHE A 233 2.94 2.88 -10.97
C PHE A 233 3.80 4.10 -11.32
N VAL A 234 3.14 5.18 -11.72
CA VAL A 234 3.78 6.48 -11.91
C VAL A 234 3.28 7.39 -10.79
N PRO A 235 4.15 7.82 -9.86
CA PRO A 235 3.76 8.76 -8.83
C PRO A 235 3.22 10.04 -9.47
N THR A 236 2.10 10.56 -8.94
CA THR A 236 1.50 11.83 -9.38
C THR A 236 1.55 12.89 -8.30
N ASP A 237 1.99 12.53 -7.10
CA ASP A 237 2.20 13.42 -5.97
C ASP A 237 3.34 12.93 -5.06
N GLY A 238 3.74 13.80 -4.14
CA GLY A 238 4.84 13.57 -3.21
C GLY A 238 5.06 14.72 -2.25
N TYR A 239 6.09 14.61 -1.43
CA TYR A 239 6.48 15.59 -0.43
C TYR A 239 7.79 16.28 -0.85
N LEU A 240 7.72 17.57 -1.13
CA LEU A 240 8.87 18.39 -1.49
C LEU A 240 9.41 19.08 -0.23
N ILE A 241 10.70 18.93 0.05
CA ILE A 241 11.40 19.60 1.15
C ILE A 241 12.56 20.40 0.57
N ALA A 242 12.65 21.67 0.95
CA ALA A 242 13.77 22.54 0.64
C ALA A 242 14.57 22.85 1.92
N SER A 243 15.89 22.93 1.82
CA SER A 243 16.74 23.38 2.92
C SER A 243 17.67 24.48 2.43
N ALA A 244 17.68 25.63 3.11
CA ALA A 244 18.52 26.75 2.74
C ALA A 244 20.01 26.33 2.71
N ALA A 245 20.70 26.72 1.65
CA ALA A 245 22.09 26.40 1.38
C ALA A 245 22.94 27.65 1.10
N GLY A 246 22.46 28.83 1.49
CA GLY A 246 23.13 30.12 1.35
C GLY A 246 22.55 30.98 0.22
N SER A 247 23.30 32.00 -0.16
CA SER A 247 22.98 32.90 -1.26
C SER A 247 23.73 32.52 -2.53
N THR A 248 23.24 32.95 -3.69
CA THR A 248 23.94 32.75 -4.97
C THR A 248 25.35 33.36 -4.97
N SER A 249 25.60 34.42 -4.21
CA SER A 249 26.94 35.01 -4.05
C SER A 249 27.91 34.13 -3.25
N ASP A 250 27.41 33.27 -2.36
CA ASP A 250 28.25 32.35 -1.58
C ASP A 250 28.76 31.19 -2.44
N HIS A 251 28.09 30.94 -3.55
CA HIS A 251 28.45 29.91 -4.51
C HIS A 251 29.18 30.56 -5.69
N ARG A 252 30.45 30.21 -5.92
CA ARG A 252 31.26 30.79 -7.01
C ARG A 252 30.54 30.66 -8.36
N ALA A 253 30.83 31.54 -9.32
CA ALA A 253 30.19 31.60 -10.64
C ALA A 253 30.20 30.29 -11.48
N ASN A 254 31.03 29.30 -11.09
CA ASN A 254 31.08 27.96 -11.68
C ASN A 254 30.30 26.90 -10.87
N SER A 255 29.46 27.31 -9.92
CA SER A 255 28.61 26.39 -9.18
C SER A 255 27.51 25.87 -10.10
N ASP A 256 27.38 24.56 -10.11
CA ASP A 256 26.39 23.76 -10.83
C ASP A 256 24.96 23.98 -10.27
N LEU A 257 24.53 25.24 -10.11
CA LEU A 257 23.22 25.61 -9.60
C LEU A 257 22.17 25.44 -10.69
N VAL A 258 21.10 24.72 -10.37
CA VAL A 258 19.95 24.54 -11.27
C VAL A 258 18.89 25.59 -10.92
N GLU A 259 18.40 26.33 -11.91
CA GLU A 259 17.31 27.29 -11.70
C GLU A 259 16.02 26.55 -11.32
N TRP A 260 15.45 26.88 -10.17
CA TRP A 260 14.11 26.47 -9.77
C TRP A 260 13.09 27.38 -10.45
N GLY A 261 12.76 27.06 -11.70
CA GLY A 261 11.89 27.88 -12.51
C GLY A 261 10.47 28.00 -11.95
N ASN A 262 9.80 29.13 -12.25
CA ASN A 262 8.40 29.37 -11.90
C ASN A 262 7.43 28.32 -12.46
N ASN A 263 7.85 27.56 -13.48
CA ASN A 263 7.08 26.48 -14.09
C ASN A 263 6.93 25.25 -13.19
N VAL A 264 7.69 25.11 -12.09
CA VAL A 264 7.49 24.01 -11.13
C VAL A 264 6.20 24.17 -10.34
N GLY A 265 5.65 25.39 -10.22
CA GLY A 265 4.36 25.64 -9.58
C GLY A 265 4.38 25.61 -8.04
N VAL A 266 5.55 25.49 -7.42
CA VAL A 266 5.77 25.59 -5.97
C VAL A 266 7.07 26.33 -5.72
N ARG A 267 7.06 27.26 -4.76
CA ARG A 267 8.27 28.00 -4.36
C ARG A 267 9.10 27.20 -3.38
N LEU A 268 10.43 27.30 -3.48
CA LEU A 268 11.32 26.60 -2.54
C LEU A 268 11.25 27.18 -1.13
N ALA A 269 11.01 28.48 -1.00
CA ALA A 269 10.76 29.11 0.30
C ALA A 269 9.56 28.49 1.04
N ASP A 270 8.48 28.15 0.31
CA ASP A 270 7.26 27.57 0.89
C ASP A 270 7.44 26.09 1.25
N ALA A 271 8.47 25.43 0.70
CA ALA A 271 8.80 24.03 0.94
C ALA A 271 9.83 23.82 2.06
N MET A 272 10.21 24.86 2.82
CA MET A 272 11.24 24.74 3.86
C MET A 272 10.86 23.81 5.02
N ASP A 273 9.58 23.80 5.39
CA ASP A 273 9.01 22.85 6.36
C ASP A 273 8.44 21.59 5.68
N GLY A 274 8.60 21.52 4.35
CA GLY A 274 8.04 20.54 3.47
C GLY A 274 6.61 20.84 3.04
N VAL A 275 6.29 20.49 1.80
CA VAL A 275 4.99 20.76 1.17
C VAL A 275 4.58 19.58 0.31
N THR A 276 3.29 19.24 0.36
CA THR A 276 2.73 18.24 -0.57
C THR A 276 2.58 18.87 -1.94
N VAL A 277 3.13 18.23 -2.96
CA VAL A 277 3.02 18.66 -4.36
C VAL A 277 2.34 17.56 -5.17
N SER A 278 1.47 17.95 -6.09
CA SER A 278 0.66 17.01 -6.88
C SER A 278 0.50 17.47 -8.33
N GLY A 279 0.08 16.55 -9.19
CA GLY A 279 -0.22 16.82 -10.60
C GLY A 279 1.00 17.38 -11.36
N SER A 280 0.77 18.46 -12.11
CA SER A 280 1.83 19.08 -12.92
C SER A 280 2.98 19.61 -12.08
N ALA A 281 2.73 20.10 -10.86
CA ALA A 281 3.80 20.60 -9.99
C ALA A 281 4.75 19.48 -9.56
N PHE A 282 4.20 18.33 -9.17
CA PHE A 282 5.00 17.14 -8.87
C PHE A 282 5.79 16.67 -10.09
N SER A 283 5.14 16.52 -11.26
CA SER A 283 5.82 16.06 -12.48
C SER A 283 6.93 17.02 -12.93
N ASN A 284 6.72 18.33 -12.82
CA ASN A 284 7.71 19.33 -13.17
C ASN A 284 8.90 19.33 -12.19
N ALA A 285 8.63 19.22 -10.88
CA ALA A 285 9.67 19.09 -9.86
C ALA A 285 10.51 17.82 -10.08
N ALA A 286 9.85 16.66 -10.26
CA ALA A 286 10.51 15.38 -10.50
C ALA A 286 11.38 15.42 -11.77
N ALA A 287 10.85 15.95 -12.89
CA ALA A 287 11.60 16.08 -14.13
C ALA A 287 12.79 17.05 -14.03
N LEU A 288 12.66 18.13 -13.24
CA LEU A 288 13.77 19.06 -13.00
C LEU A 288 14.86 18.41 -12.15
N ILE A 289 14.49 17.76 -11.05
CA ILE A 289 15.42 17.07 -10.14
C ILE A 289 16.14 15.92 -10.86
N GLY A 290 15.41 15.11 -11.63
CA GLY A 290 15.98 14.01 -12.42
C GLY A 290 17.04 14.48 -13.42
N ARG A 291 16.77 15.57 -14.16
CA ARG A 291 17.75 16.16 -15.11
C ARG A 291 18.94 16.83 -14.42
N ALA A 292 18.76 17.29 -13.19
CA ALA A 292 19.81 17.93 -12.42
C ALA A 292 20.79 16.93 -11.80
N TRP A 293 20.40 15.67 -11.62
CA TRP A 293 21.20 14.66 -10.93
C TRP A 293 22.60 14.46 -11.58
N PRO A 294 23.70 14.39 -10.80
CA PRO A 294 23.79 14.29 -9.33
C PRO A 294 23.83 15.64 -8.59
N LYS A 295 23.56 16.77 -9.26
CA LYS A 295 23.57 18.09 -8.63
C LYS A 295 22.43 18.16 -7.61
N SER A 296 22.72 18.68 -6.42
CA SER A 296 21.77 18.76 -5.30
C SER A 296 21.38 20.20 -4.93
N LEU A 297 21.90 21.20 -5.65
CA LEU A 297 21.69 22.61 -5.35
C LEU A 297 20.83 23.29 -6.43
N PHE A 298 19.75 23.91 -5.97
CA PHE A 298 18.80 24.64 -6.78
C PHE A 298 18.76 26.09 -6.32
N ARG A 299 18.57 27.04 -7.24
CA ARG A 299 18.45 28.46 -6.90
C ARG A 299 17.06 28.98 -7.22
N GLU A 300 16.52 29.82 -6.35
CA GLU A 300 15.29 30.59 -6.55
C GLU A 300 15.62 32.06 -6.23
N GLY A 301 15.81 32.87 -7.28
CA GLY A 301 16.34 34.23 -7.13
C GLY A 301 17.76 34.25 -6.56
N ASN A 302 17.96 34.95 -5.44
CA ASN A 302 19.26 35.05 -4.75
C ASN A 302 19.50 33.94 -3.72
N SER A 303 18.52 33.07 -3.48
CA SER A 303 18.63 32.01 -2.48
C SER A 303 18.95 30.68 -3.14
N VAL A 304 19.79 29.88 -2.47
CA VAL A 304 20.17 28.53 -2.89
C VAL A 304 19.62 27.54 -1.88
N TYR A 305 19.13 26.41 -2.38
CA TYR A 305 18.49 25.36 -1.60
C TYR A 305 19.02 23.99 -1.98
N ARG A 306 19.07 23.09 -1.00
CA ARG A 306 19.06 21.65 -1.23
C ARG A 306 17.61 21.21 -1.33
N VAL A 307 17.28 20.47 -2.38
CA VAL A 307 15.91 20.03 -2.62
C VAL A 307 15.82 18.51 -2.53
N ARG A 308 14.78 18.03 -1.86
CA ARG A 308 14.41 16.63 -1.73
C ARG A 308 12.95 16.49 -2.13
N LEU A 309 12.61 15.49 -2.92
CA LEU A 309 11.23 15.23 -3.32
C LEU A 309 10.89 13.77 -3.07
N ALA A 310 10.19 13.45 -1.99
CA ALA A 310 9.78 12.08 -1.72
C ALA A 310 8.50 11.75 -2.50
N SER A 311 8.58 10.85 -3.48
CA SER A 311 7.39 10.37 -4.20
C SER A 311 6.47 9.63 -3.23
N ASN A 312 5.16 9.89 -3.30
CA ASN A 312 4.19 9.07 -2.58
C ASN A 312 4.05 7.74 -3.32
N LEU A 313 4.83 6.75 -2.88
CA LEU A 313 4.70 5.40 -3.36
C LEU A 313 3.39 4.79 -2.83
N PRO A 314 2.73 3.93 -3.60
CA PRO A 314 1.47 3.35 -3.20
C PRO A 314 1.69 2.55 -1.91
N ARG A 315 0.79 2.79 -0.95
CA ARG A 315 0.85 2.34 0.45
C ARG A 315 1.82 3.04 1.39
N ALA A 316 2.50 4.08 0.93
CA ALA A 316 2.80 5.22 1.80
C ALA A 316 1.51 6.03 1.99
N VAL A 317 0.44 5.41 2.52
CA VAL A 317 -0.63 6.20 3.11
C VAL A 317 0.01 6.81 4.35
N HIS A 318 0.30 8.10 4.28
CA HIS A 318 0.64 8.89 5.44
C HIS A 318 -0.62 8.93 6.30
N LEU A 319 -0.64 8.10 7.35
CA LEU A 319 -1.59 8.33 8.43
C LEU A 319 -1.16 9.60 9.13
N THR A 320 -2.12 10.28 9.73
CA THR A 320 -1.78 11.36 10.63
C THR A 320 -1.10 10.83 11.88
N ASP A 321 -0.45 11.75 12.58
CA ASP A 321 0.07 11.58 13.93
C ASP A 321 -0.50 12.75 14.74
N TRP A 322 -1.82 12.70 14.96
CA TRP A 322 -2.52 13.72 15.72
C TRP A 322 -3.40 13.10 16.79
N ILE A 323 -3.89 11.87 16.62
CA ILE A 323 -4.80 11.25 17.58
C ILE A 323 -4.15 11.09 18.96
N GLY A 324 -2.91 10.62 19.05
CA GLY A 324 -2.15 10.51 20.30
C GLY A 324 -2.02 11.86 21.00
N THR A 325 -1.57 12.87 20.26
CA THR A 325 -1.47 14.27 20.73
C THR A 325 -2.82 14.81 21.22
N ILE A 326 -3.91 14.56 20.49
CA ILE A 326 -5.27 14.94 20.89
C ILE A 326 -5.67 14.25 22.19
N LEU A 327 -5.36 12.96 22.35
CA LEU A 327 -5.71 12.18 23.54
C LEU A 327 -4.89 12.55 24.78
N GLU A 328 -3.67 13.05 24.61
CA GLU A 328 -2.81 13.51 25.71
C GLU A 328 -3.26 14.86 26.27
N ALA A 329 -3.76 15.78 25.43
CA ALA A 329 -4.18 17.12 25.83
C ALA A 329 -5.56 17.53 25.26
N PRO A 330 -6.64 16.75 25.46
CA PRO A 330 -7.88 16.91 24.69
C PRO A 330 -8.58 18.26 24.90
N ARG A 331 -8.41 18.88 26.08
CA ARG A 331 -8.99 20.19 26.39
C ARG A 331 -8.40 21.30 25.53
N GLU A 332 -7.15 21.19 25.11
CA GLU A 332 -6.47 22.17 24.23
C GLU A 332 -6.95 22.07 22.78
N PHE A 333 -7.53 20.92 22.43
CA PHE A 333 -8.02 20.63 21.10
C PHE A 333 -9.54 20.74 20.95
N ASP A 334 -10.28 20.91 22.05
CA ASP A 334 -11.73 21.01 22.02
C ASP A 334 -12.22 22.06 20.99
N ARG A 335 -13.20 21.66 20.18
CA ARG A 335 -13.77 22.44 19.07
C ARG A 335 -12.82 22.81 17.92
N ARG A 336 -11.58 22.33 17.91
CA ARG A 336 -10.67 22.49 16.76
C ARG A 336 -10.98 21.44 15.68
N ALA A 337 -10.92 21.87 14.43
CA ALA A 337 -11.09 21.01 13.27
C ALA A 337 -9.74 20.44 12.81
N PHE A 338 -9.76 19.17 12.42
CA PHE A 338 -8.61 18.45 11.88
C PHE A 338 -8.99 17.72 10.61
N ASP A 339 -8.00 17.50 9.75
CA ASP A 339 -8.06 16.62 8.60
C ASP A 339 -7.15 15.44 8.91
N LEU A 340 -7.76 14.32 9.26
CA LEU A 340 -7.10 13.13 9.78
C LEU A 340 -7.14 12.01 8.76
N VAL A 341 -6.09 11.20 8.71
CA VAL A 341 -6.01 10.03 7.85
C VAL A 341 -5.66 8.86 8.74
N GLY A 342 -6.54 7.87 8.78
CA GLY A 342 -6.43 6.74 9.68
C GLY A 342 -7.11 5.50 9.12
N TYR A 343 -6.94 4.38 9.80
CA TYR A 343 -7.72 3.18 9.59
C TYR A 343 -9.08 3.29 10.24
N TYR A 344 -10.11 2.91 9.47
CA TYR A 344 -11.37 2.50 10.04
C TYR A 344 -11.17 1.25 10.90
N ARG A 345 -11.74 1.17 12.10
CA ARG A 345 -11.63 0.00 13.01
C ARG A 345 -12.97 -0.57 13.46
N GLY A 346 -14.02 -0.28 12.69
CA GLY A 346 -15.38 -0.69 13.04
C GLY A 346 -15.82 -0.13 14.40
N ALA A 347 -16.70 -0.86 15.09
CA ALA A 347 -17.19 -0.53 16.44
C ALA A 347 -16.15 -0.86 17.54
N ASN A 348 -14.89 -0.47 17.34
CA ASN A 348 -13.75 -0.82 18.20
C ASN A 348 -13.45 -2.33 18.24
N LEU A 349 -13.42 -2.99 17.09
CA LEU A 349 -13.28 -4.45 16.96
C LEU A 349 -12.00 -5.04 17.57
N PHE A 350 -11.00 -4.19 17.80
CA PHE A 350 -9.69 -4.54 18.33
C PHE A 350 -9.43 -3.98 19.74
N GLY A 351 -10.38 -3.26 20.33
CA GLY A 351 -10.24 -2.69 21.68
C GLY A 351 -9.14 -1.62 21.80
N GLU A 352 -8.82 -0.94 20.70
CA GLU A 352 -7.72 0.04 20.62
C GLU A 352 -8.12 1.41 21.19
N ALA A 353 -9.37 1.85 20.97
CA ALA A 353 -9.86 3.12 21.49
C ALA A 353 -10.20 3.03 22.98
N ARG A 354 -9.81 4.06 23.75
CA ARG A 354 -10.02 4.10 25.21
C ARG A 354 -11.42 4.59 25.59
N GLY A 355 -12.04 3.93 26.57
CA GLY A 355 -13.34 4.28 27.15
C GLY A 355 -14.54 3.89 26.29
N ASN A 356 -15.70 4.48 26.59
CA ASN A 356 -16.98 4.08 26.00
C ASN A 356 -17.32 4.96 24.79
N PRO A 357 -17.91 4.37 23.73
CA PRO A 357 -18.39 5.16 22.60
C PRO A 357 -19.51 6.11 23.06
N PRO A 358 -19.49 7.39 22.64
CA PRO A 358 -20.59 8.33 22.87
C PRO A 358 -21.97 7.82 22.40
N THR A 359 -22.03 7.15 21.27
CA THR A 359 -23.25 6.56 20.70
C THR A 359 -23.01 5.13 20.19
N ARG A 360 -24.09 4.35 20.01
CA ARG A 360 -24.01 2.97 19.48
C ARG A 360 -23.51 2.91 18.02
N GLY A 361 -23.61 4.01 17.28
CA GLY A 361 -23.19 4.09 15.87
C GLY A 361 -21.74 4.56 15.69
N ASP A 362 -21.04 4.84 16.79
CA ASP A 362 -19.67 5.33 16.72
C ASP A 362 -18.70 4.23 16.28
N TRP A 363 -17.68 4.65 15.57
CA TRP A 363 -16.64 3.78 15.03
C TRP A 363 -15.27 4.30 15.45
N VAL A 364 -14.22 3.52 15.26
CA VAL A 364 -12.87 3.90 15.69
C VAL A 364 -12.00 4.27 14.50
N LEU A 365 -11.30 5.40 14.62
CA LEU A 365 -10.24 5.82 13.72
C LEU A 365 -8.89 5.58 14.40
N VAL A 366 -7.96 4.94 13.70
CA VAL A 366 -6.59 4.71 14.18
C VAL A 366 -5.59 5.35 13.24
N ASP A 367 -4.75 6.23 13.75
CA ASP A 367 -3.63 6.82 13.02
C ASP A 367 -2.29 6.29 13.57
N ASP A 368 -1.17 6.89 13.19
CA ASP A 368 0.16 6.40 13.64
C ASP A 368 0.43 6.64 15.13
N SER A 369 -0.37 7.48 15.79
CA SER A 369 -0.15 7.95 17.15
C SER A 369 -1.19 7.43 18.16
N GLY A 370 -2.37 6.98 17.71
CA GLY A 370 -3.38 6.44 18.61
C GLY A 370 -4.71 6.06 17.96
N ALA A 371 -5.68 5.76 18.81
CA ALA A 371 -7.02 5.30 18.44
C ALA A 371 -8.10 6.12 19.15
N ILE A 372 -9.07 6.66 18.42
CA ILE A 372 -10.14 7.50 18.97
C ILE A 372 -11.50 7.15 18.36
N TYR A 373 -12.56 7.28 19.16
CA TYR A 373 -13.92 7.16 18.65
C TYR A 373 -14.27 8.33 17.73
N VAL A 374 -15.02 8.02 16.69
CA VAL A 374 -15.60 8.95 15.73
C VAL A 374 -17.10 8.79 15.75
N SER A 375 -17.80 9.90 15.96
CA SER A 375 -19.25 10.02 15.94
C SER A 375 -19.72 10.84 14.74
N GLY A 376 -21.00 10.79 14.42
CA GLY A 376 -21.61 11.49 13.30
C GLY A 376 -21.56 10.67 12.00
N ILE A 377 -20.87 11.17 10.98
CA ILE A 377 -20.83 10.54 9.66
C ILE A 377 -19.93 9.29 9.71
N ALA A 378 -20.47 8.16 9.27
CA ALA A 378 -19.72 6.92 9.04
C ALA A 378 -19.28 6.79 7.58
N PRO A 379 -18.15 6.12 7.29
CA PRO A 379 -17.76 5.80 5.91
C PRO A 379 -18.85 4.95 5.25
N GLN A 380 -19.27 5.32 4.05
CA GLN A 380 -20.31 4.59 3.32
C GLN A 380 -19.82 3.20 2.89
N GLY A 381 -20.69 2.20 3.03
CA GLY A 381 -20.42 0.83 2.59
C GLY A 381 -19.54 0.00 3.51
N PHE A 382 -19.11 0.54 4.66
CA PHE A 382 -18.32 -0.19 5.65
C PHE A 382 -19.24 -0.76 6.73
N ASP A 383 -19.07 -2.03 7.05
CA ASP A 383 -19.77 -2.68 8.16
C ASP A 383 -18.95 -2.50 9.46
N PRO A 384 -19.50 -1.87 10.50
CA PRO A 384 -18.82 -1.70 11.78
C PRO A 384 -18.49 -3.00 12.51
N SER A 385 -19.07 -4.12 12.10
CA SER A 385 -18.77 -5.46 12.60
C SER A 385 -17.74 -6.22 11.75
N SER A 386 -17.37 -5.68 10.58
CA SER A 386 -16.49 -6.34 9.63
C SER A 386 -15.02 -6.07 9.95
N ARG A 387 -14.30 -7.13 10.36
CA ARG A 387 -12.83 -7.07 10.49
C ARG A 387 -12.12 -6.90 9.16
N VAL A 388 -12.78 -7.22 8.05
CA VAL A 388 -12.25 -7.00 6.70
C VAL A 388 -12.24 -5.50 6.40
N ASP A 389 -13.31 -4.80 6.78
CA ASP A 389 -13.42 -3.37 6.51
C ASP A 389 -12.54 -2.53 7.44
N ALA A 390 -12.19 -3.10 8.60
CA ALA A 390 -11.39 -2.50 9.65
C ALA A 390 -9.91 -2.24 9.28
N TRP A 391 -9.54 -2.37 8.02
CA TRP A 391 -8.21 -1.99 7.53
C TRP A 391 -8.27 -1.04 6.34
N ASN A 392 -9.46 -0.54 6.01
CA ASN A 392 -9.59 0.51 5.01
C ASN A 392 -9.13 1.85 5.56
N VAL A 393 -8.40 2.60 4.73
CA VAL A 393 -8.01 3.96 5.05
C VAL A 393 -9.19 4.89 4.83
N VAL A 394 -9.42 5.75 5.80
CA VAL A 394 -10.42 6.81 5.70
C VAL A 394 -9.74 8.13 5.99
N ARG A 395 -10.09 9.15 5.19
CA ARG A 395 -9.77 10.54 5.48
C ARG A 395 -10.98 11.16 6.15
N VAL A 396 -10.79 11.74 7.32
CA VAL A 396 -11.84 12.26 8.18
C VAL A 396 -11.56 13.73 8.44
N ARG A 397 -12.45 14.61 7.99
CA ARG A 397 -12.50 15.97 8.51
C ARG A 397 -13.41 15.97 9.72
N ALA A 398 -12.87 16.21 10.91
CA ALA A 398 -13.63 16.16 12.15
C ALA A 398 -13.31 17.32 13.08
N VAL A 399 -14.21 17.55 14.03
CA VAL A 399 -14.01 18.46 15.15
C VAL A 399 -13.78 17.64 16.41
N VAL A 400 -12.76 17.97 17.19
CA VAL A 400 -12.52 17.31 18.49
C VAL A 400 -13.60 17.76 19.48
N VAL A 401 -14.21 16.80 20.18
CA VAL A 401 -15.17 17.06 21.25
C VAL A 401 -14.62 16.52 22.56
N TYR A 402 -14.37 17.42 23.51
CA TYR A 402 -13.98 17.07 24.86
C TYR A 402 -15.20 16.94 25.77
N VAL A 403 -15.31 15.82 26.49
CA VAL A 403 -16.35 15.59 27.49
C VAL A 403 -15.73 15.64 28.88
N ARG A 404 -16.17 16.57 29.75
CA ARG A 404 -15.61 16.75 31.10
C ARG A 404 -15.57 15.47 31.95
N SER A 405 -16.45 14.51 31.67
CA SER A 405 -16.58 13.25 32.40
C SER A 405 -15.89 12.06 31.74
N GLY A 406 -15.15 12.23 30.64
CA GLY A 406 -14.52 11.08 29.99
C GLY A 406 -13.91 11.29 28.61
N THR A 407 -13.86 10.18 27.87
CA THR A 407 -13.21 9.99 26.57
C THR A 407 -13.55 11.10 25.58
N SER A 408 -12.49 11.71 25.04
CA SER A 408 -12.62 12.64 23.91
C SER A 408 -12.87 11.86 22.62
N TYR A 409 -13.66 12.43 21.73
CA TYR A 409 -14.01 11.80 20.46
C TYR A 409 -13.97 12.83 19.33
N LEU A 410 -14.06 12.33 18.09
CA LEU A 410 -14.14 13.13 16.88
C LEU A 410 -15.59 13.21 16.40
N GLU A 411 -16.11 14.40 16.17
CA GLU A 411 -17.39 14.59 15.45
C GLU A 411 -17.09 14.78 13.96
N ALA A 412 -17.30 13.73 13.16
CA ALA A 412 -17.00 13.73 11.74
C ALA A 412 -17.92 14.68 10.96
N ARG A 413 -17.31 15.56 10.16
CA ARG A 413 -17.96 16.51 9.24
C ARG A 413 -17.93 16.01 7.80
N SER A 414 -16.89 15.29 7.42
CA SER A 414 -16.82 14.52 6.18
C SER A 414 -15.94 13.30 6.37
N VAL A 415 -16.28 12.22 5.67
CA VAL A 415 -15.50 10.98 5.65
C VAL A 415 -15.34 10.57 4.19
N ASP A 416 -14.11 10.64 3.71
CA ASP A 416 -13.74 10.10 2.41
C ASP A 416 -13.10 8.74 2.67
N ALA A 417 -13.88 7.69 2.42
CA ALA A 417 -13.33 6.35 2.34
C ALA A 417 -12.48 6.30 1.07
N SER A 418 -11.18 6.59 1.23
CA SER A 418 -10.21 6.26 0.20
C SER A 418 -10.23 4.74 0.17
N SER A 419 -11.01 4.19 -0.76
CA SER A 419 -11.00 2.77 -1.04
C SER A 419 -9.60 2.51 -1.60
N SER A 420 -8.63 2.34 -0.71
CA SER A 420 -7.26 1.97 -1.04
C SER A 420 -7.16 0.48 -1.34
N HIS A 421 -8.29 -0.20 -1.53
CA HIS A 421 -8.44 -1.01 -2.74
C HIS A 421 -8.30 -0.07 -3.93
N LEU A 422 -7.03 0.25 -4.27
CA LEU A 422 -6.63 0.79 -5.56
C LEU A 422 -7.67 0.35 -6.57
N SER A 423 -8.21 1.30 -7.32
CA SER A 423 -8.96 1.04 -8.53
C SER A 423 -8.14 0.08 -9.41
N ALA A 424 -8.20 -1.23 -9.12
CA ALA A 424 -8.24 -2.24 -10.13
C ALA A 424 -9.32 -1.69 -11.05
N ASN A 425 -8.94 -1.34 -12.27
CA ASN A 425 -9.89 -0.95 -13.32
C ASN A 425 -11.14 -1.76 -13.06
N PRO A 426 -12.28 -1.10 -12.75
CA PRO A 426 -13.45 -1.77 -12.19
C PRO A 426 -13.60 -3.06 -12.97
N ILE A 427 -13.42 -4.21 -12.32
CA ILE A 427 -13.35 -5.46 -13.05
C ILE A 427 -14.73 -5.59 -13.67
N ILE A 428 -14.84 -5.26 -14.96
CA ILE A 428 -16.10 -5.30 -15.65
C ILE A 428 -16.38 -6.79 -15.83
N ILE A 429 -17.23 -7.30 -14.95
CA ILE A 429 -17.72 -8.65 -15.07
C ILE A 429 -18.71 -8.60 -16.24
N SER A 430 -18.26 -9.08 -17.40
CA SER A 430 -19.02 -9.00 -18.66
C SER A 430 -19.87 -10.23 -18.92
N ASN A 431 -19.64 -11.33 -18.19
CA ASN A 431 -20.33 -12.60 -18.35
C ASN A 431 -20.27 -13.47 -17.07
N ALA A 432 -21.08 -14.53 -17.06
CA ALA A 432 -21.16 -15.50 -15.97
C ALA A 432 -19.80 -16.16 -15.61
N GLN A 433 -18.97 -16.47 -16.60
CA GLN A 433 -17.68 -17.12 -16.36
C GLN A 433 -16.71 -16.19 -15.62
N ALA A 434 -16.71 -14.90 -15.97
CA ALA A 434 -15.98 -13.88 -15.23
C ALA A 434 -16.51 -13.74 -13.79
N ALA A 435 -17.83 -13.83 -13.58
CA ALA A 435 -18.43 -13.78 -12.24
C ALA A 435 -17.98 -14.99 -11.37
N ILE A 436 -17.98 -16.19 -11.96
CA ILE A 436 -17.49 -17.41 -11.29
C ILE A 436 -16.00 -17.29 -10.97
N ALA A 437 -15.19 -16.80 -11.91
CA ALA A 437 -13.77 -16.58 -11.70
C ALA A 437 -13.50 -15.57 -10.57
N ALA A 438 -14.27 -14.49 -10.51
CA ALA A 438 -14.19 -13.49 -9.44
C ALA A 438 -14.51 -14.10 -8.06
N VAL A 439 -15.55 -14.95 -7.97
CA VAL A 439 -15.86 -15.68 -6.73
C VAL A 439 -14.72 -16.62 -6.35
N LYS A 440 -14.20 -17.42 -7.27
CA LYS A 440 -13.12 -18.38 -6.98
C LYS A 440 -11.81 -17.70 -6.59
N SER A 441 -11.52 -16.54 -7.19
CA SER A 441 -10.36 -15.72 -6.83
C SER A 441 -10.48 -15.19 -5.40
N ARG A 442 -11.67 -14.69 -5.02
CA ARG A 442 -11.90 -14.11 -3.68
C ARG A 442 -12.16 -15.17 -2.58
N PHE A 443 -12.70 -16.33 -2.95
CA PHE A 443 -13.03 -17.43 -2.06
C PHE A 443 -12.39 -18.73 -2.57
N PRO A 444 -11.10 -18.96 -2.26
CA PRO A 444 -10.34 -20.10 -2.77
C PRO A 444 -10.98 -21.46 -2.50
N GLU A 445 -11.75 -21.60 -1.41
CA GLU A 445 -12.51 -22.80 -1.08
C GLU A 445 -13.56 -23.18 -2.15
N MET A 446 -14.00 -22.23 -2.97
CA MET A 446 -14.89 -22.45 -4.11
C MET A 446 -14.13 -22.96 -5.35
N GLY A 447 -12.80 -22.89 -5.36
CA GLY A 447 -11.95 -23.30 -6.49
C GLY A 447 -12.18 -24.75 -6.92
N LYS A 448 -12.44 -25.64 -5.94
CA LYS A 448 -12.69 -27.08 -6.14
C LYS A 448 -14.04 -27.41 -6.79
N ILE A 449 -15.03 -26.51 -6.69
CA ILE A 449 -16.39 -26.73 -7.21
C ILE A 449 -16.39 -26.45 -8.71
N LYS A 450 -16.84 -27.41 -9.52
CA LYS A 450 -16.88 -27.29 -10.99
C LYS A 450 -18.33 -27.27 -11.48
N PRO A 451 -18.65 -26.54 -12.55
CA PRO A 451 -19.95 -26.67 -13.22
C PRO A 451 -20.16 -28.12 -13.64
N ALA A 452 -21.36 -28.65 -13.42
CA ALA A 452 -21.72 -29.97 -13.93
C ALA A 452 -21.78 -29.94 -15.47
N GLY A 453 -21.37 -31.04 -16.12
CA GLY A 453 -21.53 -31.17 -17.56
C GLY A 453 -23.01 -31.10 -17.97
N ALA A 454 -23.31 -30.55 -19.14
CA ALA A 454 -24.68 -30.50 -19.64
C ALA A 454 -25.26 -31.92 -19.72
N GLY A 455 -26.42 -32.15 -19.06
CA GLY A 455 -27.06 -33.46 -18.99
C GLY A 455 -26.36 -34.49 -18.09
N MET A 456 -25.31 -34.11 -17.36
CA MET A 456 -24.62 -34.99 -16.43
C MET A 456 -25.53 -35.30 -15.23
N ILE A 457 -25.94 -36.56 -15.13
CA ILE A 457 -26.61 -37.09 -13.94
C ILE A 457 -25.54 -37.54 -12.95
N GLY A 458 -25.67 -37.11 -11.70
CA GLY A 458 -24.81 -37.58 -10.61
C GLY A 458 -23.47 -36.84 -10.47
N ALA A 459 -23.37 -35.58 -10.87
CA ALA A 459 -22.24 -34.74 -10.49
C ALA A 459 -22.21 -34.54 -8.97
N SER A 460 -21.03 -34.50 -8.35
CA SER A 460 -20.87 -34.18 -6.91
C SER A 460 -20.64 -32.69 -6.64
N THR A 461 -20.46 -31.89 -7.69
CA THR A 461 -20.37 -30.43 -7.62
C THR A 461 -21.10 -29.80 -8.79
N ASP A 462 -21.61 -28.59 -8.60
CA ASP A 462 -22.23 -27.80 -9.66
C ASP A 462 -22.16 -26.31 -9.31
N ILE A 463 -22.31 -25.46 -10.31
CA ILE A 463 -22.42 -24.01 -10.16
C ILE A 463 -23.68 -23.56 -10.89
N LYS A 464 -24.69 -23.13 -10.15
CA LYS A 464 -25.89 -22.51 -10.73
C LYS A 464 -25.68 -21.02 -10.87
N VAL A 465 -26.04 -20.48 -12.03
CA VAL A 465 -25.94 -19.06 -12.35
C VAL A 465 -27.33 -18.52 -12.68
N VAL A 466 -27.71 -17.44 -12.02
CA VAL A 466 -28.94 -16.68 -12.29
C VAL A 466 -28.53 -15.28 -12.70
N GLU A 467 -28.73 -14.93 -13.97
CA GLU A 467 -28.45 -13.58 -14.44
C GLU A 467 -29.49 -12.58 -13.90
N ARG A 468 -29.02 -11.39 -13.53
CA ARG A 468 -29.81 -10.26 -13.05
C ARG A 468 -29.52 -9.04 -13.91
N ALA A 469 -30.37 -8.01 -13.81
CA ALA A 469 -30.18 -6.77 -14.55
C ALA A 469 -28.80 -6.13 -14.28
N ASP A 470 -28.34 -6.20 -13.02
CA ASP A 470 -27.12 -5.57 -12.53
C ASP A 470 -25.95 -6.54 -12.28
N GLY A 471 -26.08 -7.83 -12.63
CA GLY A 471 -25.05 -8.83 -12.34
C GLY A 471 -25.51 -10.28 -12.40
N TRP A 472 -24.94 -11.12 -11.54
CA TRP A 472 -25.20 -12.55 -11.43
C TRP A 472 -25.34 -12.97 -9.97
N ASP A 473 -26.33 -13.81 -9.71
CA ASP A 473 -26.41 -14.58 -8.48
C ASP A 473 -25.86 -16.00 -8.76
N LEU A 474 -24.94 -16.46 -7.93
CA LEU A 474 -24.18 -17.70 -8.11
C LEU A 474 -24.38 -18.62 -6.90
N ALA A 475 -24.82 -19.85 -7.12
CA ALA A 475 -24.89 -20.89 -6.10
C ALA A 475 -23.87 -21.99 -6.39
N PHE A 476 -22.87 -22.10 -5.53
CA PHE A 476 -21.85 -23.14 -5.58
C PHE A 476 -22.33 -24.32 -4.73
N TRP A 477 -22.55 -25.46 -5.38
CA TRP A 477 -23.06 -26.68 -4.75
C TRP A 477 -21.99 -27.75 -4.63
N GLU A 478 -21.93 -28.39 -3.47
CA GLU A 478 -21.10 -29.55 -3.17
C GLU A 478 -21.95 -30.62 -2.48
N GLY A 479 -21.93 -31.84 -3.01
CA GLY A 479 -22.58 -33.02 -2.46
C GLY A 479 -21.57 -34.05 -1.97
N TRP A 480 -21.89 -34.75 -0.87
CA TRP A 480 -21.13 -35.90 -0.36
C TRP A 480 -22.04 -36.95 0.30
N GLY A 481 -21.54 -38.15 0.55
CA GLY A 481 -22.32 -39.25 1.11
C GLY A 481 -21.77 -40.62 0.74
N ASP A 482 -22.63 -41.63 0.82
CA ASP A 482 -22.35 -43.00 0.44
C ASP A 482 -22.31 -43.21 -1.10
N CYS A 483 -23.00 -42.35 -1.84
CA CYS A 483 -22.98 -42.34 -3.30
C CYS A 483 -21.91 -41.34 -3.81
N PRO A 484 -21.13 -41.69 -4.87
CA PRO A 484 -20.14 -40.77 -5.46
C PRO A 484 -20.71 -39.44 -5.97
N ALA A 485 -22.01 -39.42 -6.28
CA ALA A 485 -22.74 -38.23 -6.69
C ALA A 485 -23.13 -37.30 -5.53
N GLY A 486 -22.85 -37.66 -4.27
CA GLY A 486 -23.17 -36.82 -3.12
C GLY A 486 -24.67 -36.72 -2.83
N CYS A 487 -25.39 -37.84 -2.88
CA CYS A 487 -26.85 -37.91 -2.82
C CYS A 487 -27.43 -37.54 -1.46
N ILE A 488 -26.64 -37.70 -0.39
CA ILE A 488 -27.10 -37.59 1.00
C ILE A 488 -26.92 -36.17 1.52
N ASN A 489 -25.69 -35.67 1.54
CA ASN A 489 -25.36 -34.42 2.20
C ASN A 489 -25.06 -33.34 1.18
N HIS A 490 -25.67 -32.18 1.32
CA HIS A 490 -25.49 -31.05 0.39
C HIS A 490 -25.08 -29.78 1.14
N ARG A 491 -24.23 -28.98 0.50
CA ARG A 491 -23.92 -27.62 0.92
C ARG A 491 -23.96 -26.68 -0.28
N TYR A 492 -24.52 -25.51 -0.05
CA TYR A 492 -24.65 -24.42 -1.00
C TYR A 492 -24.01 -23.17 -0.43
N SER A 493 -23.16 -22.52 -1.22
CA SER A 493 -22.62 -21.18 -0.94
C SER A 493 -23.15 -20.21 -1.98
N TYR A 494 -23.79 -19.13 -1.53
CA TYR A 494 -24.49 -18.17 -2.37
C TYR A 494 -23.70 -16.87 -2.48
N PHE A 495 -23.51 -16.36 -3.69
CA PHE A 495 -22.81 -15.11 -3.96
C PHE A 495 -23.60 -14.23 -4.93
N SER A 496 -23.60 -12.92 -4.71
CA SER A 496 -24.09 -11.93 -5.68
C SER A 496 -22.90 -11.16 -6.22
N VAL A 497 -22.78 -11.09 -7.55
CA VAL A 497 -21.69 -10.44 -8.27
C VAL A 497 -22.28 -9.38 -9.19
N LYS A 498 -21.94 -8.12 -8.99
CA LYS A 498 -22.37 -7.01 -9.83
C LYS A 498 -21.47 -6.86 -11.05
N LYS A 499 -21.99 -6.23 -12.12
CA LYS A 499 -21.24 -5.94 -13.35
C LYS A 499 -20.03 -5.02 -13.12
N ASP A 500 -20.06 -4.21 -12.07
CA ASP A 500 -18.95 -3.34 -11.65
C ASP A 500 -17.87 -4.06 -10.83
N GLY A 501 -17.98 -5.38 -10.65
CA GLY A 501 -17.03 -6.20 -9.90
C GLY A 501 -17.31 -6.29 -8.41
N ARG A 502 -18.30 -5.57 -7.87
CA ARG A 502 -18.69 -5.73 -6.47
C ARG A 502 -19.24 -7.13 -6.24
N LEU A 503 -18.75 -7.76 -5.20
CA LEU A 503 -19.01 -9.16 -4.92
C LEU A 503 -19.32 -9.33 -3.43
N GLN A 504 -20.40 -10.05 -3.14
CA GLN A 504 -20.91 -10.27 -1.78
C GLN A 504 -21.32 -11.74 -1.60
N LYS A 505 -20.97 -12.32 -0.45
CA LYS A 505 -21.50 -13.63 -0.03
C LYS A 505 -22.89 -13.41 0.57
N ALA A 506 -23.92 -13.97 -0.06
CA ALA A 506 -25.33 -13.77 0.29
C ALA A 506 -25.80 -14.73 1.40
N GLY A 507 -25.16 -15.90 1.54
CA GLY A 507 -25.49 -16.86 2.59
C GLY A 507 -24.94 -18.25 2.32
N GLU A 508 -25.30 -19.19 3.18
CA GLU A 508 -25.06 -20.62 3.02
C GLU A 508 -26.31 -21.42 3.40
N TYR A 509 -26.49 -22.56 2.75
CA TYR A 509 -27.51 -23.55 3.10
C TYR A 509 -26.86 -24.93 3.12
N SER A 510 -27.15 -25.73 4.13
CA SER A 510 -26.71 -27.13 4.16
C SER A 510 -27.81 -28.04 4.64
N ARG A 511 -27.77 -29.28 4.15
CA ARG A 511 -28.65 -30.37 4.54
C ARG A 511 -27.78 -31.61 4.74
N ILE A 512 -27.63 -32.04 5.98
CA ILE A 512 -26.72 -33.11 6.38
C ILE A 512 -27.52 -34.21 7.05
N TYR A 513 -27.36 -35.45 6.58
CA TYR A 513 -28.00 -36.61 7.17
C TYR A 513 -27.38 -36.95 8.52
N ASN A 514 -28.23 -37.08 9.52
CA ASN A 514 -27.90 -37.47 10.87
C ASN A 514 -28.29 -38.95 11.05
N ALA A 515 -27.28 -39.82 11.02
CA ALA A 515 -27.49 -41.26 11.14
C ALA A 515 -28.08 -41.68 12.50
N THR A 516 -27.82 -40.93 13.56
CA THR A 516 -28.35 -41.23 14.90
C THR A 516 -29.85 -40.97 14.97
N GLY A 517 -30.31 -39.87 14.36
CA GLY A 517 -31.73 -39.50 14.32
C GLY A 517 -32.51 -40.06 13.13
N ASN A 518 -31.82 -40.69 12.16
CA ASN A 518 -32.37 -41.00 10.84
C ASN A 518 -33.12 -39.80 10.21
N SER A 519 -32.54 -38.61 10.36
CA SER A 519 -33.13 -37.33 9.99
C SER A 519 -32.13 -36.48 9.19
N PHE A 520 -32.58 -35.33 8.67
CA PHE A 520 -31.68 -34.35 8.07
C PHE A 520 -31.60 -33.10 8.94
N ASP A 521 -30.38 -32.72 9.30
CA ASP A 521 -30.08 -31.45 9.93
C ASP A 521 -29.92 -30.39 8.84
N THR A 522 -30.79 -29.38 8.85
CA THR A 522 -30.76 -28.27 7.90
C THR A 522 -30.29 -27.00 8.58
N THR A 523 -29.37 -26.28 7.93
CA THR A 523 -28.93 -24.95 8.37
C THR A 523 -29.08 -23.95 7.24
N GLY A 524 -29.51 -22.73 7.58
CA GLY A 524 -29.78 -21.67 6.59
C GLY A 524 -31.09 -21.88 5.83
N ALA A 525 -31.26 -21.11 4.76
CA ALA A 525 -32.40 -21.21 3.86
C ALA A 525 -31.92 -21.17 2.41
N PRO A 526 -32.56 -21.93 1.49
CA PRO A 526 -32.23 -21.90 0.09
C PRO A 526 -32.48 -20.51 -0.51
N LEU A 527 -31.54 -20.01 -1.31
CA LEU A 527 -31.66 -18.71 -1.99
C LEU A 527 -31.89 -18.91 -3.50
N TRP A 528 -32.65 -17.98 -4.09
CA TRP A 528 -32.94 -17.89 -5.54
C TRP A 528 -33.57 -19.14 -6.16
N GLY A 529 -34.25 -19.96 -5.35
CA GLY A 529 -34.86 -21.21 -5.80
C GLY A 529 -33.86 -22.33 -6.05
N VAL A 530 -32.66 -22.25 -5.46
CA VAL A 530 -31.66 -23.31 -5.45
C VAL A 530 -31.40 -23.74 -4.00
N PRO A 531 -31.53 -25.02 -3.65
CA PRO A 531 -32.15 -26.11 -4.41
C PRO A 531 -33.68 -26.05 -4.45
N LYS A 532 -34.28 -26.64 -5.48
CA LYS A 532 -35.65 -27.14 -5.42
C LYS A 532 -35.61 -28.63 -5.12
#